data_AF-A0A2T5GKF9-F1
#
_entry.id   AF-A0A2T5GKF9-F1
#
_cell.length_a   1.000
_cell.length_b   1.000
_cell.length_c   1.000
_cell.angle_alpha   90.00
_cell.angle_beta   90.00
_cell.angle_gamma   90.00
#
_symmetry.space_group_name_H-M   'P 1'
#
loop_
_entity.id
_entity.type
_entity.pdbx_description
1 polymer ?
#
loop_
_entity_poly.entity_id
_entity_poly.type
_entity_poly.pdbx_seq_one_letter_code
_entity_poly.pdbx_strand_id
1 'polypeptide(L)'
;MSPAPAPEVISLGCRLNIAESETIRALVAGRDMVVVNSCAVTNAAVKATRVAIRRAKRDRPEAQIVVTGCAAQIDPTSFAAMPEVDRVIGNADKLTSAAWDAPAPVLVSDIMQVRETAPHLAASFSAHARAFVEVQNGCDHRCTFCAIPFGRGPSRSVPAGAVVERIAGLVDAGHREIVLTGVDLTSYGPDLPGAPTLGHLVERILLHVPALERLRLSSLDGIEIDDRLFALLTTERRILPHVHLSLQAGDDMILKRMKRRHSRAESVALVDRLKTARPDIAIGADLIAGFPTEDEAMFANTRALIDDCQIVHPHIFPYSPRAGTPAARMPQVAPEIRRDRAAILRQAGEAARARWLQTLVGTRQDLLVERPGDRGHIGNFAEVLLDEPAIPGDIVRITITGANNDRLRATRELT
;
A
#
# COMPACT_ATOMS: atom_id res chain seq x y z
N MET A 1 -12.24 37.49 15.67
CA MET A 1 -11.51 36.21 15.83
C MET A 1 -10.98 35.83 14.46
N SER A 2 -9.66 35.74 14.30
CA SER A 2 -9.10 35.14 13.08
C SER A 2 -9.64 33.71 12.93
N PRO A 3 -9.96 33.23 11.72
CA PRO A 3 -10.41 31.86 11.53
C PRO A 3 -9.34 30.92 12.11
N ALA A 4 -9.78 29.93 12.91
CA ALA A 4 -8.88 28.91 13.42
C ALA A 4 -8.13 28.29 12.23
N PRO A 5 -6.80 28.20 12.28
CA PRO A 5 -6.03 27.66 11.17
C PRO A 5 -6.45 26.21 10.89
N ALA A 6 -6.64 25.87 9.61
CA ALA A 6 -7.12 24.56 9.21
C ALA A 6 -6.23 23.43 9.78
N PRO A 7 -6.81 22.28 10.16
CA PRO A 7 -6.04 21.15 10.66
C PRO A 7 -5.10 20.63 9.58
N GLU A 8 -3.88 20.28 9.98
CA GLU A 8 -2.92 19.62 9.09
C GLU A 8 -2.88 18.12 9.43
N VAL A 9 -2.94 17.27 8.40
CA VAL A 9 -2.76 15.82 8.58
C VAL A 9 -1.56 15.38 7.76
N ILE A 10 -0.50 14.98 8.47
CA ILE A 10 0.73 14.44 7.92
C ILE A 10 0.58 12.91 7.89
N SER A 11 0.36 12.37 6.70
CA SER A 11 0.23 10.92 6.49
C SER A 11 1.58 10.31 6.11
N LEU A 12 2.01 9.30 6.87
CA LEU A 12 3.26 8.57 6.63
C LEU A 12 2.96 7.09 6.37
N GLY A 13 3.71 6.45 5.49
CA GLY A 13 3.67 5.00 5.30
C GLY A 13 2.80 4.55 4.14
N CYS A 14 1.75 3.77 4.43
CA CYS A 14 1.03 2.97 3.43
C CYS A 14 -0.24 3.64 2.89
N ARG A 15 -0.81 3.03 1.84
CA ARG A 15 -2.06 3.47 1.19
C ARG A 15 -3.25 3.51 2.15
N LEU A 16 -3.30 2.61 3.15
CA LEU A 16 -4.30 2.66 4.21
C LEU A 16 -4.21 3.93 5.05
N ASN A 17 -3.00 4.35 5.44
CA ASN A 17 -2.83 5.60 6.18
C ASN A 17 -3.31 6.81 5.36
N ILE A 18 -3.13 6.79 4.03
CA ILE A 18 -3.64 7.85 3.14
C ILE A 18 -5.17 7.84 3.11
N ALA A 19 -5.79 6.66 2.97
CA ALA A 19 -7.25 6.52 3.02
C ALA A 19 -7.81 7.03 4.35
N GLU A 20 -7.30 6.52 5.48
CA GLU A 20 -7.68 6.90 6.84
C GLU A 20 -7.47 8.39 7.13
N SER A 21 -6.43 9.01 6.56
CA SER A 21 -6.11 10.42 6.78
C SER A 21 -7.19 11.40 6.29
N GLU A 22 -7.98 11.05 5.27
CA GLU A 22 -9.09 11.92 4.84
C GLU A 22 -10.28 11.86 5.81
N THR A 23 -10.59 10.69 6.35
CA THR A 23 -11.57 10.58 7.46
C THR A 23 -11.11 11.39 8.67
N ILE A 24 -9.81 11.32 9.01
CA ILE A 24 -9.24 12.11 10.09
C ILE A 24 -9.42 13.61 9.81
N ARG A 25 -9.08 14.11 8.61
CA ARG A 25 -9.28 15.52 8.24
C ARG A 25 -10.71 15.99 8.47
N ALA A 26 -11.70 15.17 8.10
CA ALA A 26 -13.11 15.49 8.31
C ALA A 26 -13.47 15.55 9.81
N LEU A 27 -12.99 14.59 10.62
CA LEU A 27 -13.24 14.53 12.06
C LEU A 27 -12.62 15.70 12.83
N VAL A 28 -11.47 16.21 12.37
CA VAL A 28 -10.75 17.30 13.04
C VAL A 28 -10.98 18.67 12.39
N ALA A 29 -11.92 18.77 11.45
CA ALA A 29 -12.23 20.01 10.76
C ALA A 29 -12.54 21.15 11.75
N GLY A 30 -11.94 22.33 11.51
CA GLY A 30 -12.11 23.50 12.38
C GLY A 30 -11.28 23.51 13.67
N ARG A 31 -10.40 22.52 13.89
CA ARG A 31 -9.50 22.47 15.06
C ARG A 31 -8.08 22.92 14.69
N ASP A 32 -7.45 23.69 15.58
CA ASP A 32 -6.04 24.07 15.46
C ASP A 32 -5.13 22.91 15.91
N MET A 33 -4.90 21.97 15.00
CA MET A 33 -4.09 20.79 15.29
C MET A 33 -3.28 20.29 14.10
N VAL A 34 -2.17 19.62 14.41
CA VAL A 34 -1.41 18.82 13.46
C VAL A 34 -1.51 17.35 13.88
N VAL A 35 -2.09 16.52 13.01
CA VAL A 35 -2.17 15.07 13.21
C VAL A 35 -1.08 14.37 12.41
N VAL A 36 -0.20 13.64 13.11
CA VAL A 36 0.81 12.79 12.48
C VAL A 36 0.33 11.34 12.47
N ASN A 37 -0.14 10.86 11.32
CA ASN A 37 -0.57 9.46 11.13
C ASN A 37 0.65 8.57 10.81
N SER A 38 1.17 7.92 11.85
CA SER A 38 2.47 7.23 11.86
C SER A 38 2.47 5.86 11.19
N CYS A 39 3.67 5.42 10.77
CA CYS A 39 3.91 4.10 10.19
C CYS A 39 4.94 3.31 10.99
N ALA A 40 4.68 2.01 11.15
CA ALA A 40 5.53 1.09 11.89
C ALA A 40 6.08 -0.07 11.04
N VAL A 41 6.15 0.07 9.72
CA VAL A 41 6.68 -0.98 8.83
C VAL A 41 8.20 -1.12 8.98
N THR A 42 8.96 -0.02 8.89
CA THR A 42 10.44 0.00 9.11
C THR A 42 10.90 0.93 10.24
N ASN A 43 12.08 0.69 10.83
CA ASN A 43 12.65 1.61 11.84
C ASN A 43 12.87 3.01 11.24
N ALA A 44 13.17 3.07 9.93
CA ALA A 44 13.26 4.32 9.20
C ALA A 44 11.93 5.08 9.14
N ALA A 45 10.80 4.38 8.95
CA ALA A 45 9.47 5.00 8.98
C ALA A 45 9.15 5.60 10.36
N VAL A 46 9.47 4.88 11.45
CA VAL A 46 9.30 5.40 12.82
C VAL A 46 10.19 6.62 13.06
N LYS A 47 11.44 6.60 12.56
CA LYS A 47 12.34 7.77 12.63
C LYS A 47 11.77 8.96 11.85
N ALA A 48 11.22 8.74 10.66
CA ALA A 48 10.59 9.77 9.86
C ALA A 48 9.37 10.38 10.58
N THR A 49 8.56 9.57 11.27
CA THR A 49 7.48 10.07 12.15
C THR A 49 8.00 11.03 13.21
N ARG A 50 9.06 10.67 13.93
CA ARG A 50 9.63 11.55 14.96
C ARG A 50 10.19 12.85 14.38
N VAL A 51 10.76 12.80 13.18
CA VAL A 51 11.22 14.01 12.48
C VAL A 51 10.04 14.89 12.09
N ALA A 52 8.96 14.31 11.55
CA ALA A 52 7.75 15.03 11.18
C ALA A 52 7.10 15.72 12.38
N ILE A 53 7.02 15.04 13.54
CA ILE A 53 6.50 15.62 14.79
C ILE A 53 7.29 16.88 15.19
N ARG A 54 8.62 16.79 15.24
CA ARG A 54 9.47 17.93 15.62
C ARG A 54 9.36 19.10 14.65
N ARG A 55 9.22 18.79 13.36
CA ARG A 55 9.00 19.81 12.34
C ARG A 55 7.63 20.46 12.51
N ALA A 56 6.57 19.68 12.68
CA ALA A 56 5.22 20.18 12.90
C ALA A 56 5.14 21.14 14.09
N LYS A 57 5.74 20.79 15.23
CA LYS A 57 5.75 21.67 16.42
C LYS A 57 6.55 22.95 16.20
N ARG A 58 7.63 22.90 15.41
CA ARG A 58 8.41 24.10 15.04
C ARG A 58 7.62 25.02 14.11
N ASP A 59 6.95 24.44 13.12
CA ASP A 59 6.24 25.18 12.08
C ASP A 59 4.90 25.73 12.62
N ARG A 60 4.27 25.04 13.60
CA ARG A 60 3.04 25.46 14.29
C ARG A 60 3.14 25.28 15.82
N PRO A 61 3.82 26.20 16.54
CA PRO A 61 4.06 26.08 17.98
C PRO A 61 2.78 26.04 18.84
N GLU A 62 1.75 26.78 18.45
CA GLU A 62 0.48 26.88 19.19
C GLU A 62 -0.51 25.77 18.85
N ALA A 63 -0.29 25.04 17.75
CA ALA A 63 -1.19 23.96 17.35
C ALA A 63 -1.01 22.74 18.26
N GLN A 64 -2.11 22.06 18.55
CA GLN A 64 -2.06 20.77 19.25
C GLN A 64 -1.44 19.72 18.33
N ILE A 65 -0.39 19.04 18.79
CA ILE A 65 0.27 17.96 18.06
C ILE A 65 -0.27 16.63 18.54
N VAL A 66 -1.00 15.94 17.67
CA VAL A 66 -1.58 14.62 17.93
C VAL A 66 -0.86 13.57 17.10
N VAL A 67 -0.40 12.50 17.75
CA VAL A 67 0.25 11.37 17.05
C VAL A 67 -0.70 10.17 17.08
N THR A 68 -0.92 9.57 15.91
CA THR A 68 -1.73 8.36 15.76
C THR A 68 -1.07 7.39 14.77
N GLY A 69 -1.76 6.33 14.36
CA GLY A 69 -1.26 5.33 13.40
C GLY A 69 -0.53 4.16 14.05
N CYS A 70 0.05 3.28 13.22
CA CYS A 70 0.59 2.01 13.71
C CYS A 70 1.74 2.15 14.70
N ALA A 71 2.60 3.17 14.57
CA ALA A 71 3.73 3.33 15.48
C ALA A 71 3.26 3.81 16.85
N ALA A 72 2.31 4.75 16.86
CA ALA A 72 1.64 5.23 18.07
C ALA A 72 0.89 4.12 18.81
N GLN A 73 0.26 3.18 18.08
CA GLN A 73 -0.40 2.02 18.67
C GLN A 73 0.58 1.04 19.31
N ILE A 74 1.73 0.79 18.67
CA ILE A 74 2.69 -0.22 19.13
C ILE A 74 3.52 0.29 20.32
N ASP A 75 3.90 1.57 20.31
CA ASP A 75 4.75 2.16 21.35
C ASP A 75 4.23 3.52 21.80
N PRO A 76 3.03 3.57 22.41
CA PRO A 76 2.38 4.83 22.78
C PRO A 76 3.19 5.61 23.80
N THR A 77 3.82 4.92 24.76
CA THR A 77 4.64 5.54 25.81
C THR A 77 5.80 6.33 25.23
N SER A 78 6.50 5.82 24.22
CA SER A 78 7.64 6.53 23.63
C SER A 78 7.25 7.76 22.80
N PHE A 79 6.02 7.80 22.26
CA PHE A 79 5.51 9.00 21.61
C PHE A 79 4.97 10.02 22.62
N ALA A 80 4.27 9.56 23.66
CA ALA A 80 3.79 10.42 24.75
C ALA A 80 4.92 11.09 25.54
N ALA A 81 6.09 10.45 25.60
CA ALA A 81 7.28 11.02 26.24
C ALA A 81 7.98 12.12 25.40
N MET A 82 7.56 12.37 24.16
CA MET A 82 8.12 13.45 23.35
C MET A 82 7.55 14.81 23.80
N PRO A 83 8.38 15.80 24.15
CA PRO A 83 7.90 17.12 24.59
C PRO A 83 7.04 17.84 23.55
N GLU A 84 7.21 17.51 22.28
CA GLU A 84 6.46 18.09 21.17
C GLU A 84 5.04 17.51 21.00
N VAL A 85 4.70 16.42 21.69
CA VAL A 85 3.44 15.69 21.52
C VAL A 85 2.48 16.00 22.65
N ASP A 86 1.31 16.53 22.29
CA ASP A 86 0.25 16.83 23.26
C ASP A 86 -0.63 15.61 23.52
N ARG A 87 -0.92 14.81 22.48
CA ARG A 87 -1.77 13.63 22.59
C ARG A 87 -1.32 12.46 21.71
N VAL A 88 -1.57 11.25 22.20
CA VAL A 88 -1.41 9.98 21.47
C VAL A 88 -2.77 9.30 21.35
N ILE A 89 -3.21 9.01 20.13
CA ILE A 89 -4.47 8.31 19.84
C ILE A 89 -4.16 6.99 19.14
N GLY A 90 -4.71 5.89 19.66
CA GLY A 90 -4.57 4.54 19.11
C GLY A 90 -5.09 4.43 17.68
N ASN A 91 -4.64 3.39 16.99
CA ASN A 91 -4.95 3.21 15.57
C ASN A 91 -6.43 2.88 15.33
N ALA A 92 -7.10 2.19 16.26
CA ALA A 92 -8.53 1.92 16.19
C ALA A 92 -9.37 3.15 16.57
N ASP A 93 -8.88 3.95 17.53
CA ASP A 93 -9.62 5.06 18.12
C ASP A 93 -9.73 6.26 17.15
N LYS A 94 -8.71 6.46 16.29
CA LYS A 94 -8.56 7.63 15.41
C LYS A 94 -9.70 7.87 14.41
N LEU A 95 -10.51 6.85 14.13
CA LEU A 95 -11.63 6.92 13.19
C LEU A 95 -12.97 7.22 13.88
N THR A 96 -12.97 7.52 15.18
CA THR A 96 -14.17 7.86 15.95
C THR A 96 -14.14 9.32 16.39
N SER A 97 -15.27 10.02 16.32
CA SER A 97 -15.37 11.41 16.81
C SER A 97 -15.04 11.53 18.30
N ALA A 98 -15.54 10.58 19.10
CA ALA A 98 -15.34 10.54 20.55
C ALA A 98 -13.86 10.56 20.96
N ALA A 99 -12.97 9.92 20.19
CA ALA A 99 -11.54 9.92 20.48
C ALA A 99 -10.91 11.32 20.36
N TRP A 100 -11.40 12.14 19.42
CA TRP A 100 -10.93 13.50 19.21
C TRP A 100 -11.47 14.45 20.29
N ASP A 101 -12.66 14.18 20.83
CA ASP A 101 -13.28 14.97 21.91
C ASP A 101 -12.75 14.64 23.31
N ALA A 102 -12.23 13.43 23.50
CA ALA A 102 -11.66 13.02 24.79
C ALA A 102 -10.45 13.90 25.20
N PRO A 103 -10.33 14.32 26.47
CA PRO A 103 -9.20 15.15 26.92
C PRO A 103 -7.94 14.34 27.25
N ALA A 104 -7.98 13.01 27.18
CA ALA A 104 -6.89 12.14 27.63
C ALA A 104 -5.60 12.37 26.79
N PRO A 105 -4.43 12.56 27.45
CA PRO A 105 -3.13 12.67 26.76
C PRO A 105 -2.75 11.40 26.00
N VAL A 106 -3.15 10.23 26.50
CA VAL A 106 -2.96 8.94 25.84
C VAL A 106 -4.29 8.20 25.83
N LEU A 107 -4.83 7.96 24.65
CA LEU A 107 -6.04 7.17 24.42
C LEU A 107 -5.70 6.07 23.42
N VAL A 108 -5.42 4.86 23.92
CA VAL A 108 -5.01 3.74 23.09
C VAL A 108 -5.74 2.49 23.55
N SER A 109 -6.73 2.07 22.78
CA SER A 109 -7.48 0.84 23.04
C SER A 109 -6.64 -0.40 22.72
N ASP A 110 -7.03 -1.55 23.29
CA ASP A 110 -6.44 -2.84 22.94
C ASP A 110 -6.83 -3.21 21.50
N ILE A 111 -5.88 -3.04 20.58
CA ILE A 111 -6.06 -3.33 19.16
C ILE A 111 -6.41 -4.80 18.89
N MET A 112 -6.09 -5.71 19.81
CA MET A 112 -6.39 -7.14 19.67
C MET A 112 -7.85 -7.47 19.98
N GLN A 113 -8.60 -6.58 20.63
CA GLN A 113 -10.03 -6.75 20.90
C GLN A 113 -10.93 -6.17 19.80
N VAL A 114 -10.36 -5.49 18.81
CA VAL A 114 -11.13 -4.88 17.72
C VAL A 114 -11.69 -5.96 16.80
N ARG A 115 -13.01 -5.95 16.61
CA ARG A 115 -13.73 -6.95 15.79
C ARG A 115 -14.30 -6.38 14.50
N GLU A 116 -14.54 -5.07 14.45
CA GLU A 116 -15.16 -4.42 13.29
C GLU A 116 -14.22 -3.36 12.71
N THR A 117 -14.27 -3.15 11.40
CA THR A 117 -13.75 -1.92 10.79
C THR A 117 -14.68 -0.79 11.15
N ALA A 118 -14.15 0.37 11.56
CA ALA A 118 -14.99 1.53 11.85
C ALA A 118 -15.91 1.83 10.64
N PRO A 119 -17.21 2.08 10.85
CA PRO A 119 -18.20 2.22 9.77
C PRO A 119 -17.96 3.45 8.88
N HIS A 120 -17.08 4.35 9.30
CA HIS A 120 -16.62 5.48 8.49
C HIS A 120 -15.58 4.99 7.48
N LEU A 121 -16.07 4.38 6.40
CA LEU A 121 -15.29 3.98 5.24
C LEU A 121 -14.41 5.13 4.77
N ALA A 122 -13.12 5.02 5.08
CA ALA A 122 -12.14 6.00 4.69
C ALA A 122 -11.91 5.88 3.19
N ALA A 123 -12.49 6.80 2.42
CA ALA A 123 -11.99 7.04 1.07
C ALA A 123 -11.46 8.45 0.97
N SER A 124 -10.34 8.55 0.25
CA SER A 124 -9.66 9.81 0.05
C SER A 124 -10.36 10.61 -1.05
N PHE A 125 -10.82 11.82 -0.71
CA PHE A 125 -11.65 12.64 -1.61
C PHE A 125 -10.93 13.80 -2.31
N SER A 126 -9.67 14.14 -2.02
CA SER A 126 -9.01 15.16 -2.83
C SER A 126 -7.50 15.26 -2.62
N ALA A 127 -6.76 14.87 -3.66
CA ALA A 127 -5.47 15.44 -4.13
C ALA A 127 -4.85 14.54 -5.22
N HIS A 128 -5.23 13.26 -5.22
CA HIS A 128 -4.73 12.24 -6.12
C HIS A 128 -5.75 11.92 -7.21
N ALA A 129 -5.29 11.60 -8.43
CA ALA A 129 -6.16 11.15 -9.52
C ALA A 129 -6.84 9.80 -9.23
N ARG A 130 -6.30 9.03 -8.27
CA ARG A 130 -6.78 7.71 -7.86
C ARG A 130 -7.40 7.79 -6.47
N ALA A 131 -8.56 7.17 -6.29
CA ALA A 131 -9.18 7.04 -4.98
C ALA A 131 -8.81 5.69 -4.34
N PHE A 132 -8.42 5.71 -3.07
CA PHE A 132 -8.13 4.50 -2.29
C PHE A 132 -9.36 4.14 -1.46
N VAL A 133 -9.77 2.87 -1.53
CA VAL A 133 -10.90 2.34 -0.76
C VAL A 133 -10.39 1.20 0.12
N GLU A 134 -10.41 1.40 1.43
CA GLU A 134 -10.11 0.36 2.40
C GLU A 134 -11.24 -0.68 2.41
N VAL A 135 -10.89 -1.95 2.17
CA VAL A 135 -11.83 -3.08 2.21
C VAL A 135 -11.44 -4.13 3.25
N GLN A 136 -10.21 -4.06 3.76
CA GLN A 136 -9.65 -5.02 4.71
C GLN A 136 -8.62 -4.32 5.62
N ASN A 137 -8.58 -4.66 6.90
CA ASN A 137 -7.60 -4.12 7.86
C ASN A 137 -7.16 -5.19 8.87
N GLY A 138 -5.99 -4.99 9.48
CA GLY A 138 -5.37 -5.99 10.35
C GLY A 138 -4.91 -7.24 9.58
N CYS A 139 -4.34 -8.23 10.28
CA CYS A 139 -3.86 -9.46 9.63
C CYS A 139 -3.74 -10.59 10.66
N ASP A 140 -4.25 -11.77 10.31
CA ASP A 140 -4.16 -12.97 11.16
C ASP A 140 -2.94 -13.82 10.89
N HIS A 141 -2.18 -13.52 9.84
CA HIS A 141 -0.90 -14.17 9.63
C HIS A 141 0.12 -13.81 10.72
N ARG A 142 1.11 -14.69 10.86
CA ARG A 142 2.15 -14.60 11.89
C ARG A 142 3.52 -14.65 11.23
N CYS A 143 3.72 -13.86 10.18
CA CYS A 143 5.01 -13.68 9.53
C CYS A 143 6.04 -13.26 10.58
N THR A 144 7.19 -13.93 10.64
CA THR A 144 8.12 -13.81 11.78
C THR A 144 8.78 -12.44 11.89
N PHE A 145 8.73 -11.61 10.85
CA PHE A 145 9.28 -10.26 10.80
C PHE A 145 8.23 -9.16 10.99
N CYS A 146 6.94 -9.49 10.92
CA CYS A 146 5.89 -8.49 10.78
C CYS A 146 5.38 -8.03 12.16
N ALA A 147 5.35 -6.71 12.36
CA ALA A 147 4.80 -6.09 13.57
C ALA A 147 3.35 -5.58 13.38
N ILE A 148 2.78 -5.71 12.18
CA ILE A 148 1.46 -5.17 11.84
C ILE A 148 0.33 -5.67 12.76
N PRO A 149 0.27 -6.94 13.18
CA PRO A 149 -0.78 -7.38 14.10
C PRO A 149 -0.84 -6.56 15.40
N PHE A 150 0.31 -6.09 15.89
CA PHE A 150 0.39 -5.24 17.09
C PHE A 150 -0.02 -3.78 16.85
N GLY A 151 -0.06 -3.33 15.60
CA GLY A 151 -0.46 -1.97 15.23
C GLY A 151 -1.86 -1.86 14.63
N ARG A 152 -2.40 -2.95 14.08
CA ARG A 152 -3.68 -2.98 13.35
C ARG A 152 -4.64 -4.09 13.77
N GLY A 153 -4.21 -5.04 14.61
CA GLY A 153 -5.09 -6.07 15.18
C GLY A 153 -5.39 -7.24 14.23
N PRO A 154 -6.41 -8.06 14.55
CA PRO A 154 -6.82 -9.22 13.75
C PRO A 154 -7.39 -8.79 12.39
N SER A 155 -7.49 -9.72 11.43
CA SER A 155 -8.10 -9.41 10.12
C SER A 155 -9.56 -9.02 10.30
N ARG A 156 -9.98 -7.96 9.60
CA ARG A 156 -11.35 -7.44 9.57
C ARG A 156 -11.66 -6.94 8.18
N SER A 157 -12.85 -7.25 7.69
CA SER A 157 -13.29 -6.97 6.33
C SER A 157 -14.52 -6.08 6.31
N VAL A 158 -14.60 -5.23 5.30
CA VAL A 158 -15.77 -4.37 5.08
C VAL A 158 -16.83 -5.17 4.31
N PRO A 159 -18.11 -5.21 4.74
CA PRO A 159 -19.16 -5.84 3.96
C PRO A 159 -19.28 -5.30 2.53
N ALA A 160 -19.44 -6.19 1.56
CA ALA A 160 -19.43 -5.84 0.13
C ALA A 160 -20.44 -4.74 -0.26
N GLY A 161 -21.63 -4.70 0.36
CA GLY A 161 -22.62 -3.65 0.08
C GLY A 161 -22.10 -2.25 0.37
N ALA A 162 -21.42 -2.08 1.51
CA ALA A 162 -20.83 -0.79 1.89
C ALA A 162 -19.65 -0.41 0.98
N VAL A 163 -18.86 -1.40 0.53
CA VAL A 163 -17.79 -1.18 -0.46
C VAL A 163 -18.37 -0.71 -1.81
N VAL A 164 -19.43 -1.37 -2.28
CA VAL A 164 -20.11 -1.04 -3.55
C VAL A 164 -20.69 0.37 -3.51
N GLU A 165 -21.46 0.71 -2.48
CA GLU A 165 -22.02 2.07 -2.30
C GLU A 165 -20.91 3.12 -2.29
N ARG A 166 -19.80 2.84 -1.59
CA ARG A 166 -18.69 3.77 -1.51
C ARG A 166 -18.02 3.99 -2.87
N ILE A 167 -17.79 2.92 -3.62
CA ILE A 167 -17.19 3.00 -4.95
C ILE A 167 -18.12 3.73 -5.92
N ALA A 168 -19.43 3.45 -5.88
CA ALA A 168 -20.42 4.17 -6.68
C ALA A 168 -20.36 5.68 -6.40
N GLY A 169 -20.36 6.10 -5.13
CA GLY A 169 -20.23 7.52 -4.79
C GLY A 169 -18.92 8.18 -5.24
N LEU A 170 -17.81 7.43 -5.29
CA LEU A 170 -16.54 7.95 -5.83
C LEU A 170 -16.58 8.10 -7.36
N VAL A 171 -17.21 7.16 -8.05
CA VAL A 171 -17.43 7.24 -9.50
C VAL A 171 -18.35 8.42 -9.84
N ASP A 172 -19.43 8.62 -9.08
CA ASP A 172 -20.32 9.77 -9.23
C ASP A 172 -19.61 11.11 -8.96
N ALA A 173 -18.60 11.11 -8.08
CA ALA A 173 -17.74 12.25 -7.82
C ALA A 173 -16.64 12.47 -8.89
N GLY A 174 -16.61 11.65 -9.94
CA GLY A 174 -15.69 11.77 -11.08
C GLY A 174 -14.36 11.02 -10.94
N HIS A 175 -14.20 10.13 -9.95
CA HIS A 175 -13.01 9.29 -9.85
C HIS A 175 -13.06 8.15 -10.89
N ARG A 176 -12.08 8.14 -11.80
CA ARG A 176 -11.99 7.13 -12.87
C ARG A 176 -11.18 5.89 -12.51
N GLU A 177 -10.31 5.97 -11.50
CA GLU A 177 -9.54 4.82 -11.01
C GLU A 177 -9.67 4.66 -9.49
N ILE A 178 -10.12 3.46 -9.11
CA ILE A 178 -10.28 3.03 -7.72
C ILE A 178 -9.22 1.99 -7.39
N VAL A 179 -8.56 2.15 -6.25
CA VAL A 179 -7.58 1.21 -5.72
C VAL A 179 -8.14 0.56 -4.46
N LEU A 180 -8.41 -0.74 -4.50
CA LEU A 180 -8.74 -1.50 -3.30
C LEU A 180 -7.49 -1.69 -2.45
N THR A 181 -7.56 -1.23 -1.20
CA THR A 181 -6.46 -1.30 -0.25
C THR A 181 -6.83 -2.15 0.95
N GLY A 182 -5.83 -2.90 1.42
CA GLY A 182 -5.89 -3.68 2.65
C GLY A 182 -4.51 -3.83 3.26
N VAL A 183 -4.44 -4.41 4.46
CA VAL A 183 -3.16 -4.86 5.03
C VAL A 183 -2.72 -6.12 4.32
N ASP A 184 -3.66 -7.07 4.20
CA ASP A 184 -3.57 -8.28 3.41
C ASP A 184 -4.88 -8.42 2.64
N LEU A 185 -4.87 -7.94 1.40
CA LEU A 185 -6.10 -7.78 0.63
C LEU A 185 -6.76 -9.14 0.31
N THR A 186 -5.97 -10.21 0.16
CA THR A 186 -6.48 -11.55 -0.12
C THR A 186 -7.06 -12.23 1.12
N SER A 187 -6.73 -11.75 2.32
CA SER A 187 -7.38 -12.13 3.58
C SER A 187 -8.79 -11.53 3.77
N TYR A 188 -9.38 -10.92 2.73
CA TYR A 188 -10.74 -10.40 2.78
C TYR A 188 -11.78 -11.53 2.92
N GLY A 189 -12.64 -11.36 3.92
CA GLY A 189 -13.95 -11.99 4.03
C GLY A 189 -14.11 -13.24 4.91
N PRO A 190 -13.09 -13.97 5.41
CA PRO A 190 -13.29 -15.05 6.38
C PRO A 190 -14.07 -14.66 7.65
N ASP A 191 -14.03 -13.38 8.02
CA ASP A 191 -14.75 -12.79 9.16
C ASP A 191 -16.20 -12.39 8.84
N LEU A 192 -16.62 -12.45 7.57
CA LEU A 192 -17.97 -12.06 7.12
C LEU A 192 -18.90 -13.29 6.94
N PRO A 193 -20.23 -13.11 7.07
CA PRO A 193 -21.19 -14.17 6.80
C PRO A 193 -21.02 -14.77 5.39
N GLY A 194 -20.91 -16.10 5.32
CA GLY A 194 -20.69 -16.84 4.08
C GLY A 194 -19.23 -16.84 3.58
N ALA A 195 -18.30 -16.24 4.32
CA ALA A 195 -16.86 -16.23 4.03
C ALA A 195 -16.51 -15.90 2.55
N PRO A 196 -17.03 -14.80 1.97
CA PRO A 196 -16.76 -14.45 0.58
C PRO A 196 -15.27 -14.14 0.38
N THR A 197 -14.67 -14.65 -0.70
CA THR A 197 -13.28 -14.32 -1.04
C THR A 197 -13.14 -12.92 -1.66
N LEU A 198 -11.91 -12.42 -1.78
CA LEU A 198 -11.63 -11.18 -2.54
C LEU A 198 -12.17 -11.23 -3.97
N GLY A 199 -12.09 -12.39 -4.65
CA GLY A 199 -12.66 -12.57 -5.97
C GLY A 199 -14.17 -12.29 -6.02
N HIS A 200 -14.91 -12.71 -4.98
CA HIS A 200 -16.35 -12.41 -4.88
C HIS A 200 -16.62 -10.91 -4.65
N LEU A 201 -15.79 -10.23 -3.85
CA LEU A 201 -15.91 -8.78 -3.68
C LEU A 201 -15.70 -8.04 -5.00
N VAL A 202 -14.62 -8.37 -5.72
CA VAL A 202 -14.27 -7.73 -7.00
C VAL A 202 -15.38 -7.94 -8.02
N GLU A 203 -15.89 -9.17 -8.15
CA GLU A 203 -17.02 -9.46 -9.05
C GLU A 203 -18.27 -8.63 -8.70
N ARG A 204 -18.63 -8.53 -7.41
CA ARG A 204 -19.78 -7.72 -6.97
C ARG A 204 -19.59 -6.24 -7.29
N ILE A 205 -18.40 -5.69 -7.09
CA ILE A 205 -18.09 -4.29 -7.45
C ILE A 205 -18.30 -4.07 -8.94
N LEU A 206 -17.75 -4.96 -9.78
CA LEU A 206 -17.84 -4.87 -11.22
C LEU A 206 -19.27 -5.02 -11.75
N LEU A 207 -20.09 -5.84 -11.08
CA LEU A 207 -21.50 -6.05 -11.41
C LEU A 207 -22.35 -4.84 -11.03
N HIS A 208 -22.15 -4.29 -9.83
CA HIS A 208 -23.02 -3.26 -9.26
C HIS A 208 -22.55 -1.82 -9.52
N VAL A 209 -21.33 -1.62 -10.01
CA VAL A 209 -20.80 -0.31 -10.44
C VAL A 209 -20.34 -0.39 -11.90
N PRO A 210 -21.27 -0.51 -12.87
CA PRO A 210 -20.92 -0.67 -14.29
C PRO A 210 -20.16 0.53 -14.87
N ALA A 211 -20.33 1.73 -14.29
CA ALA A 211 -19.63 2.95 -14.70
C ALA A 211 -18.16 3.01 -14.23
N LEU A 212 -17.70 2.07 -13.40
CA LEU A 212 -16.31 2.01 -12.96
C LEU A 212 -15.38 1.70 -14.15
N GLU A 213 -14.52 2.65 -14.51
CA GLU A 213 -13.59 2.50 -15.64
C GLU A 213 -12.37 1.66 -15.28
N ARG A 214 -11.74 1.92 -14.11
CA ARG A 214 -10.52 1.25 -13.67
C ARG A 214 -10.56 0.84 -12.21
N LEU A 215 -10.25 -0.42 -11.98
CA LEU A 215 -10.10 -1.03 -10.67
C LEU A 215 -8.69 -1.62 -10.55
N ARG A 216 -7.96 -1.20 -9.51
CA ARG A 216 -6.64 -1.70 -9.18
C ARG A 216 -6.68 -2.38 -7.82
N LEU A 217 -5.96 -3.48 -7.70
CA LEU A 217 -5.74 -4.16 -6.44
C LEU A 217 -4.38 -3.74 -5.87
N SER A 218 -4.32 -3.51 -4.56
CA SER A 218 -3.05 -3.33 -3.85
C SER A 218 -2.31 -4.67 -3.69
N SER A 219 -1.41 -4.78 -2.70
CA SER A 219 -0.58 -5.98 -2.52
C SER A 219 -1.44 -7.22 -2.24
N LEU A 220 -1.12 -8.33 -2.91
CA LEU A 220 -1.79 -9.63 -2.77
C LEU A 220 -0.83 -10.67 -2.20
N ASP A 221 -1.35 -11.64 -1.45
CA ASP A 221 -0.66 -12.89 -1.17
C ASP A 221 -0.95 -13.88 -2.31
N GLY A 222 0.07 -14.24 -3.09
CA GLY A 222 -0.12 -14.98 -4.34
C GLY A 222 -0.78 -16.35 -4.17
N ILE A 223 -0.54 -17.01 -3.04
CA ILE A 223 -1.13 -18.33 -2.74
C ILE A 223 -2.63 -18.26 -2.46
N GLU A 224 -3.17 -17.08 -2.17
CA GLU A 224 -4.58 -16.84 -1.87
C GLU A 224 -5.36 -16.32 -3.07
N ILE A 225 -4.72 -16.23 -4.24
CA ILE A 225 -5.40 -15.93 -5.50
C ILE A 225 -6.20 -17.17 -5.92
N ASP A 226 -7.50 -17.17 -5.61
CA ASP A 226 -8.44 -18.20 -6.05
C ASP A 226 -8.72 -18.13 -7.56
N ASP A 227 -9.36 -19.17 -8.10
CA ASP A 227 -9.65 -19.26 -9.53
C ASP A 227 -10.53 -18.11 -10.03
N ARG A 228 -11.43 -17.60 -9.17
CA ARG A 228 -12.31 -16.47 -9.50
C ARG A 228 -11.49 -15.20 -9.68
N LEU A 229 -10.62 -14.89 -8.72
CA LEU A 229 -9.74 -13.73 -8.77
C LEU A 229 -8.72 -13.86 -9.92
N PHE A 230 -8.17 -15.05 -10.15
CA PHE A 230 -7.30 -15.32 -11.30
C PHE A 230 -8.02 -15.01 -12.62
N ALA A 231 -9.26 -15.48 -12.79
CA ALA A 231 -10.06 -15.21 -13.99
C ALA A 231 -10.33 -13.70 -14.17
N LEU A 232 -10.66 -12.99 -13.09
CA LEU A 232 -10.88 -11.54 -13.12
C LEU A 232 -9.60 -10.77 -13.47
N LEU A 233 -8.45 -11.12 -12.86
CA LEU A 233 -7.15 -10.52 -13.14
C LEU A 233 -6.72 -10.70 -14.61
N THR A 234 -7.14 -11.79 -15.25
CA THR A 234 -6.68 -12.16 -16.60
C THR A 234 -7.66 -11.80 -17.71
N THR A 235 -8.97 -11.70 -17.43
CA THR A 235 -9.99 -11.51 -18.46
C THR A 235 -10.79 -10.21 -18.37
N GLU A 236 -10.93 -9.61 -17.18
CA GLU A 236 -11.70 -8.37 -17.00
C GLU A 236 -10.84 -7.13 -17.33
N ARG A 237 -11.31 -6.32 -18.27
CA ARG A 237 -10.58 -5.13 -18.77
C ARG A 237 -10.52 -4.00 -17.75
N ARG A 238 -11.57 -3.85 -16.94
CA ARG A 238 -11.61 -2.84 -15.86
C ARG A 238 -10.59 -3.14 -14.76
N ILE A 239 -10.18 -4.40 -14.59
CA ILE A 239 -9.10 -4.79 -13.70
C ILE A 239 -7.78 -4.46 -14.39
N LEU A 240 -7.01 -3.55 -13.79
CA LEU A 240 -5.77 -3.10 -14.39
C LEU A 240 -4.70 -4.21 -14.41
N PRO A 241 -3.90 -4.30 -15.50
CA PRO A 241 -2.90 -5.36 -15.73
C PRO A 241 -1.65 -5.18 -14.86
N HIS A 242 -1.83 -5.19 -13.54
CA HIS A 242 -0.75 -5.03 -12.57
C HIS A 242 -1.08 -5.80 -11.30
N VAL A 243 -0.19 -6.70 -10.91
CA VAL A 243 -0.28 -7.46 -9.66
C VAL A 243 0.97 -7.21 -8.84
N HIS A 244 0.78 -6.77 -7.60
CA HIS A 244 1.87 -6.61 -6.64
C HIS A 244 1.86 -7.77 -5.64
N LEU A 245 2.89 -8.61 -5.66
CA LEU A 245 2.94 -9.84 -4.89
C LEU A 245 3.81 -9.70 -3.63
N SER A 246 3.31 -10.20 -2.52
CA SER A 246 4.04 -10.26 -1.25
C SER A 246 5.05 -11.43 -1.22
N LEU A 247 6.01 -11.47 -2.16
CA LEU A 247 6.95 -12.60 -2.34
C LEU A 247 7.97 -12.73 -1.19
N GLN A 248 8.45 -11.59 -0.69
CA GLN A 248 9.43 -11.41 0.40
C GLN A 248 10.84 -11.97 0.13
N ALA A 249 10.98 -13.18 -0.39
CA ALA A 249 12.27 -13.82 -0.70
C ALA A 249 12.11 -14.85 -1.83
N GLY A 250 13.23 -15.28 -2.42
CA GLY A 250 13.25 -16.31 -3.46
C GLY A 250 13.84 -17.65 -3.02
N ASP A 251 14.07 -17.84 -1.72
CA ASP A 251 14.65 -19.06 -1.16
C ASP A 251 13.67 -19.74 -0.19
N ASP A 252 13.44 -21.05 -0.37
CA ASP A 252 12.43 -21.78 0.41
C ASP A 252 12.79 -21.89 1.90
N MET A 253 14.08 -21.94 2.27
CA MET A 253 14.47 -21.95 3.68
C MET A 253 14.19 -20.59 4.32
N ILE A 254 14.46 -19.49 3.61
CA ILE A 254 14.13 -18.14 4.08
C ILE A 254 12.62 -17.95 4.16
N LEU A 255 11.86 -18.35 3.13
CA LEU A 255 10.39 -18.29 3.13
C LEU A 255 9.79 -19.07 4.29
N LYS A 256 10.29 -20.28 4.57
CA LYS A 256 9.89 -21.09 5.73
C LYS A 256 10.18 -20.38 7.05
N ARG A 257 11.36 -19.78 7.21
CA ARG A 257 11.73 -19.01 8.42
C ARG A 257 10.94 -17.71 8.57
N MET A 258 10.54 -17.10 7.46
CA MET A 258 9.61 -15.98 7.41
C MET A 258 8.17 -16.39 7.75
N LYS A 259 7.87 -17.69 7.74
CA LYS A 259 6.53 -18.29 7.87
C LYS A 259 5.60 -17.91 6.71
N ARG A 260 6.16 -17.88 5.48
CA ARG A 260 5.39 -17.74 4.25
C ARG A 260 4.68 -19.06 3.92
N ARG A 261 3.56 -18.95 3.20
CA ARG A 261 2.68 -20.06 2.82
C ARG A 261 2.92 -20.55 1.38
N HIS A 262 3.90 -19.95 0.71
CA HIS A 262 4.29 -20.25 -0.65
C HIS A 262 5.79 -20.60 -0.70
N SER A 263 6.14 -21.43 -1.67
CA SER A 263 7.49 -21.72 -2.12
C SER A 263 7.89 -20.81 -3.29
N ARG A 264 9.18 -20.81 -3.62
CA ARG A 264 9.70 -20.18 -4.84
C ARG A 264 9.00 -20.73 -6.08
N ALA A 265 8.88 -22.06 -6.18
CA ALA A 265 8.30 -22.73 -7.34
C ALA A 265 6.84 -22.33 -7.58
N GLU A 266 6.03 -22.25 -6.52
CA GLU A 266 4.64 -21.79 -6.60
C GLU A 266 4.55 -20.32 -7.05
N SER A 267 5.48 -19.48 -6.59
CA SER A 267 5.54 -18.07 -6.99
C SER A 267 5.81 -17.92 -8.49
N VAL A 268 6.81 -18.64 -9.00
CA VAL A 268 7.17 -18.63 -10.42
C VAL A 268 6.02 -19.19 -11.26
N ALA A 269 5.45 -20.33 -10.86
CA ALA A 269 4.33 -20.95 -11.59
C ALA A 269 3.09 -20.05 -11.65
N LEU A 270 2.76 -19.34 -10.56
CA LEU A 270 1.67 -18.36 -10.56
C LEU A 270 1.93 -17.23 -11.56
N VAL A 271 3.13 -16.67 -11.56
CA VAL A 271 3.50 -15.57 -12.44
C VAL A 271 3.49 -16.00 -13.91
N ASP A 272 4.02 -17.19 -14.22
CA ASP A 272 4.00 -17.76 -15.57
C ASP A 272 2.57 -17.93 -16.08
N ARG A 273 1.66 -18.44 -15.22
CA ARG A 273 0.23 -18.56 -15.55
C ARG A 273 -0.41 -17.21 -15.81
N LEU A 274 -0.17 -16.21 -14.95
CA LEU A 274 -0.71 -14.86 -15.11
C LEU A 274 -0.26 -14.23 -16.42
N LYS A 275 1.04 -14.31 -16.74
CA LYS A 275 1.60 -13.75 -17.98
C LYS A 275 1.17 -14.50 -19.23
N THR A 276 1.00 -15.81 -19.15
CA THR A 276 0.46 -16.60 -20.26
C THR A 276 -0.98 -16.21 -20.57
N ALA A 277 -1.81 -16.01 -19.53
CA ALA A 277 -3.20 -15.64 -19.69
C ALA A 277 -3.40 -14.16 -20.05
N ARG A 278 -2.52 -13.27 -19.57
CA ARG A 278 -2.56 -11.82 -19.82
C ARG A 278 -1.15 -11.26 -20.05
N PRO A 279 -0.63 -11.27 -21.29
CA PRO A 279 0.76 -10.92 -21.58
C PRO A 279 1.20 -9.50 -21.18
N ASP A 280 0.27 -8.55 -21.09
CA ASP A 280 0.53 -7.17 -20.69
C ASP A 280 0.58 -6.97 -19.16
N ILE A 281 0.34 -8.03 -18.36
CA ILE A 281 0.35 -7.95 -16.90
C ILE A 281 1.75 -7.68 -16.35
N ALA A 282 1.89 -6.58 -15.62
CA ALA A 282 3.11 -6.24 -14.90
C ALA A 282 3.12 -6.85 -13.50
N ILE A 283 4.29 -7.33 -13.10
CA ILE A 283 4.51 -7.92 -11.78
C ILE A 283 5.33 -6.95 -10.93
N GLY A 284 4.73 -6.51 -9.84
CA GLY A 284 5.42 -5.90 -8.72
C GLY A 284 5.63 -6.91 -7.60
N ALA A 285 6.62 -6.67 -6.75
CA ALA A 285 6.80 -7.51 -5.57
C ALA A 285 7.50 -6.79 -4.42
N ASP A 286 7.13 -7.15 -3.19
CA ASP A 286 7.90 -6.77 -2.00
C ASP A 286 9.00 -7.82 -1.74
N LEU A 287 10.25 -7.38 -1.58
CA LEU A 287 11.41 -8.22 -1.30
C LEU A 287 12.19 -7.68 -0.08
N ILE A 288 12.61 -8.59 0.79
CA ILE A 288 13.39 -8.29 2.00
C ILE A 288 14.79 -8.88 1.83
N ALA A 289 15.81 -8.02 1.77
CA ALA A 289 17.20 -8.43 1.67
C ALA A 289 17.81 -8.63 3.06
N GLY A 290 18.59 -9.71 3.23
CA GLY A 290 19.36 -9.94 4.45
C GLY A 290 18.48 -10.30 5.64
N PHE A 291 17.44 -11.10 5.40
CA PHE A 291 16.67 -11.71 6.49
C PHE A 291 17.61 -12.49 7.42
N PRO A 292 17.31 -12.60 8.74
CA PRO A 292 18.15 -13.38 9.65
C PRO A 292 18.45 -14.76 9.09
N THR A 293 19.67 -15.25 9.28
CA THR A 293 20.21 -16.53 8.76
C THR A 293 20.37 -16.64 7.23
N GLU A 294 20.17 -15.58 6.45
CA GLU A 294 20.38 -15.58 4.99
C GLU A 294 21.88 -15.64 4.63
N ASP A 295 22.28 -16.73 3.97
CA ASP A 295 23.61 -16.89 3.40
C ASP A 295 23.70 -16.39 1.94
N GLU A 296 24.84 -16.60 1.30
CA GLU A 296 25.09 -16.16 -0.08
C GLU A 296 24.24 -16.91 -1.12
N ALA A 297 24.03 -18.22 -0.95
CA ALA A 297 23.23 -19.01 -1.88
C ALA A 297 21.75 -18.65 -1.80
N MET A 298 21.22 -18.48 -0.58
CA MET A 298 19.84 -18.03 -0.34
C MET A 298 19.61 -16.62 -0.92
N PHE A 299 20.60 -15.73 -0.79
CA PHE A 299 20.55 -14.41 -1.41
C PHE A 299 20.57 -14.50 -2.94
N ALA A 300 21.44 -15.33 -3.53
CA ALA A 300 21.51 -15.55 -4.97
C ALA A 300 20.18 -16.04 -5.54
N ASN A 301 19.50 -16.96 -4.84
CA ASN A 301 18.14 -17.39 -5.18
C ASN A 301 17.18 -16.20 -5.20
N THR A 302 17.17 -15.37 -4.15
CA THR A 302 16.31 -14.17 -4.11
C THR A 302 16.60 -13.20 -5.24
N ARG A 303 17.88 -13.01 -5.63
CA ARG A 303 18.23 -12.21 -6.82
C ARG A 303 17.66 -12.80 -8.10
N ALA A 304 17.81 -14.11 -8.31
CA ALA A 304 17.31 -14.79 -9.50
C ALA A 304 15.78 -14.71 -9.63
N LEU A 305 15.04 -14.61 -8.51
CA LEU A 305 13.58 -14.48 -8.53
C LEU A 305 13.11 -13.25 -9.32
N ILE A 306 13.90 -12.17 -9.35
CA ILE A 306 13.56 -10.95 -10.10
C ILE A 306 13.40 -11.26 -11.59
N ASP A 307 14.32 -12.03 -12.16
CA ASP A 307 14.27 -12.39 -13.57
C ASP A 307 13.23 -13.51 -13.81
N ASP A 308 13.20 -14.54 -12.94
CA ASP A 308 12.27 -15.68 -13.07
C ASP A 308 10.80 -15.23 -13.05
N CYS A 309 10.44 -14.26 -12.20
CA CYS A 309 9.09 -13.71 -12.13
C CYS A 309 8.92 -12.43 -12.97
N GLN A 310 9.95 -12.02 -13.72
CA GLN A 310 9.98 -10.75 -14.47
C GLN A 310 9.43 -9.57 -13.65
N ILE A 311 9.98 -9.38 -12.45
CA ILE A 311 9.54 -8.36 -11.50
C ILE A 311 10.02 -6.99 -11.98
N VAL A 312 9.08 -6.16 -12.43
CA VAL A 312 9.35 -4.83 -13.01
C VAL A 312 9.00 -3.68 -12.07
N HIS A 313 8.25 -3.95 -10.99
CA HIS A 313 7.98 -2.99 -9.91
C HIS A 313 8.45 -3.53 -8.55
N PRO A 314 9.77 -3.71 -8.34
CA PRO A 314 10.27 -4.26 -7.08
C PRO A 314 10.28 -3.19 -5.97
N HIS A 315 9.73 -3.55 -4.82
CA HIS A 315 9.88 -2.80 -3.57
C HIS A 315 10.85 -3.54 -2.66
N ILE A 316 12.07 -3.02 -2.58
CA ILE A 316 13.18 -3.72 -1.90
C ILE A 316 13.56 -3.00 -0.62
N PHE A 317 13.50 -3.74 0.48
CA PHE A 317 13.83 -3.27 1.81
C PHE A 317 14.95 -4.12 2.42
N PRO A 318 15.98 -3.54 3.04
CA PRO A 318 16.83 -4.30 3.94
C PRO A 318 16.00 -4.76 5.15
N TYR A 319 16.25 -5.97 5.65
CA TYR A 319 15.59 -6.45 6.85
C TYR A 319 15.81 -5.48 8.03
N SER A 320 14.71 -5.11 8.69
CA SER A 320 14.69 -4.19 9.83
C SER A 320 14.17 -4.95 11.06
N PRO A 321 15.03 -5.31 12.03
CA PRO A 321 14.59 -6.04 13.21
C PRO A 321 13.59 -5.22 14.03
N ARG A 322 12.53 -5.88 14.47
CA ARG A 322 11.45 -5.30 15.25
C ARG A 322 11.36 -5.96 16.61
N ALA A 323 11.39 -5.16 17.67
CA ALA A 323 11.21 -5.64 19.03
C ALA A 323 9.94 -6.50 19.14
N GLY A 324 10.02 -7.62 19.85
CA GLY A 324 8.92 -8.56 20.01
C GLY A 324 8.67 -9.53 18.85
N THR A 325 9.27 -9.32 17.67
CA THR A 325 9.08 -10.25 16.54
C THR A 325 9.97 -11.49 16.65
N PRO A 326 9.51 -12.69 16.24
CA PRO A 326 10.34 -13.89 16.27
C PRO A 326 11.66 -13.78 15.48
N ALA A 327 11.65 -13.10 14.32
CA ALA A 327 12.84 -12.92 13.49
C ALA A 327 13.92 -12.07 14.18
N ALA A 328 13.55 -11.15 15.07
CA ALA A 328 14.53 -10.35 15.82
C ALA A 328 15.36 -11.19 16.81
N ARG A 329 14.91 -12.41 17.14
CA ARG A 329 15.63 -13.36 18.02
C ARG A 329 16.49 -14.36 17.27
N MET A 330 16.43 -14.37 15.94
CA MET A 330 17.23 -15.27 15.09
C MET A 330 18.67 -14.73 14.93
N PRO A 331 19.66 -15.55 14.54
CA PRO A 331 20.99 -15.07 14.17
C PRO A 331 20.93 -14.04 13.03
N GLN A 332 21.38 -12.82 13.31
CA GLN A 332 21.23 -11.68 12.41
C GLN A 332 22.31 -11.66 11.33
N VAL A 333 21.94 -11.22 10.14
CA VAL A 333 22.89 -10.80 9.10
C VAL A 333 23.38 -9.39 9.40
N ALA A 334 24.67 -9.14 9.24
CA ALA A 334 25.28 -7.87 9.59
C ALA A 334 24.68 -6.67 8.81
N PRO A 335 24.48 -5.49 9.43
CA PRO A 335 23.78 -4.36 8.81
C PRO A 335 24.33 -3.90 7.46
N GLU A 336 25.64 -3.94 7.27
CA GLU A 336 26.34 -3.65 6.02
C GLU A 336 25.97 -4.66 4.93
N ILE A 337 26.04 -5.97 5.20
CA ILE A 337 25.66 -7.02 4.24
C ILE A 337 24.19 -6.85 3.82
N ARG A 338 23.28 -6.55 4.76
CA ARG A 338 21.86 -6.31 4.43
C ARG A 338 21.68 -5.12 3.49
N ARG A 339 22.44 -4.03 3.69
CA ARG A 339 22.39 -2.84 2.84
C ARG A 339 22.94 -3.12 1.45
N ASP A 340 24.06 -3.83 1.37
CA ASP A 340 24.71 -4.17 0.10
C ASP A 340 23.82 -5.10 -0.72
N ARG A 341 23.25 -6.14 -0.09
CA ARG A 341 22.27 -7.04 -0.72
C ARG A 341 21.03 -6.29 -1.21
N ALA A 342 20.49 -5.36 -0.42
CA ALA A 342 19.37 -4.53 -0.85
C ALA A 342 19.74 -3.65 -2.06
N ALA A 343 20.95 -3.11 -2.12
CA ALA A 343 21.43 -2.33 -3.26
C ALA A 343 21.55 -3.21 -4.52
N ILE A 344 22.11 -4.42 -4.41
CA ILE A 344 22.23 -5.38 -5.51
C ILE A 344 20.85 -5.77 -6.06
N LEU A 345 19.88 -6.07 -5.19
CA LEU A 345 18.52 -6.37 -5.66
C LEU A 345 17.88 -5.16 -6.37
N ARG A 346 18.11 -3.94 -5.88
CA ARG A 346 17.55 -2.73 -6.52
C ARG A 346 18.13 -2.55 -7.91
N GLN A 347 19.44 -2.73 -8.06
CA GLN A 347 20.10 -2.66 -9.37
C GLN A 347 19.56 -3.73 -10.34
N ALA A 348 19.36 -4.97 -9.87
CA ALA A 348 18.75 -6.02 -10.68
C ALA A 348 17.32 -5.66 -11.10
N GLY A 349 16.54 -5.13 -10.16
CA GLY A 349 15.18 -4.63 -10.40
C GLY A 349 15.10 -3.47 -11.39
N GLU A 350 15.99 -2.48 -11.26
CA GLU A 350 16.12 -1.35 -12.19
C GLU A 350 16.47 -1.84 -13.59
N ALA A 351 17.38 -2.81 -13.72
CA ALA A 351 17.72 -3.40 -15.01
C ALA A 351 16.53 -4.15 -15.64
N ALA A 352 15.77 -4.93 -14.85
CA ALA A 352 14.57 -5.61 -15.32
C ALA A 352 13.49 -4.61 -15.76
N ARG A 353 13.27 -3.56 -14.97
CA ARG A 353 12.33 -2.47 -15.29
C ARG A 353 12.72 -1.73 -16.56
N ALA A 354 13.99 -1.36 -16.73
CA ALA A 354 14.46 -0.68 -17.93
C ALA A 354 14.24 -1.52 -19.20
N ARG A 355 14.53 -2.84 -19.16
CA ARG A 355 14.24 -3.74 -20.29
C ARG A 355 12.76 -3.79 -20.62
N TRP A 356 11.90 -3.87 -19.62
CA TRP A 356 10.45 -3.88 -19.79
C TRP A 356 9.90 -2.55 -20.33
N LEU A 357 10.38 -1.40 -19.85
CA LEU A 357 9.94 -0.10 -20.37
C LEU A 357 10.24 0.05 -21.86
N GLN A 358 11.37 -0.49 -22.34
CA GLN A 358 11.70 -0.50 -23.77
C GLN A 358 10.68 -1.30 -24.60
N THR A 359 10.09 -2.36 -24.06
CA THR A 359 9.06 -3.13 -24.79
C THR A 359 7.74 -2.38 -24.95
N LEU A 360 7.55 -1.27 -24.22
CA LEU A 360 6.35 -0.44 -24.31
C LEU A 360 6.49 0.67 -25.36
N VAL A 361 7.69 0.93 -25.87
CA VAL A 361 7.92 1.95 -26.91
C VAL A 361 7.20 1.55 -28.20
N GLY A 362 6.50 2.51 -28.81
CA GLY A 362 5.65 2.29 -29.99
C GLY A 362 4.26 1.75 -29.70
N THR A 363 3.94 1.40 -28.45
CA THR A 363 2.60 0.94 -28.09
C THR A 363 1.62 2.09 -27.88
N ARG A 364 0.34 1.81 -28.14
CA ARG A 364 -0.79 2.69 -27.77
C ARG A 364 -1.29 2.30 -26.39
N GLN A 365 -1.46 3.29 -25.51
CA GLN A 365 -1.84 3.08 -24.12
C GLN A 365 -2.88 4.11 -23.68
N ASP A 366 -3.65 3.78 -22.64
CA ASP A 366 -4.53 4.72 -21.97
C ASP A 366 -3.85 5.18 -20.65
N LEU A 367 -3.63 6.49 -20.51
CA LEU A 367 -2.95 7.11 -19.38
C LEU A 367 -3.95 7.76 -18.43
N LEU A 368 -3.93 7.42 -17.14
CA LEU A 368 -4.59 8.24 -16.13
C LEU A 368 -3.68 9.42 -15.78
N VAL A 369 -4.13 10.64 -16.06
CA VAL A 369 -3.37 11.87 -15.84
C VAL A 369 -3.38 12.22 -14.36
N GLU A 370 -2.20 12.49 -13.81
CA GLU A 370 -1.98 12.85 -12.41
C GLU A 370 -1.48 14.28 -12.31
N ARG A 371 -1.64 14.89 -11.12
CA ARG A 371 -1.13 16.24 -10.88
C ARG A 371 0.41 16.26 -11.05
N PRO A 372 0.97 17.31 -11.67
CA PRO A 372 0.33 18.56 -12.12
C PRO A 372 -0.33 18.53 -13.52
N GLY A 373 -0.39 17.39 -14.21
CA GLY A 373 -0.98 17.23 -15.54
C GLY A 373 0.02 16.83 -16.63
N ASP A 374 1.32 16.86 -16.31
CA ASP A 374 2.44 16.51 -17.20
C ASP A 374 2.82 15.02 -17.14
N ARG A 375 2.12 14.23 -16.32
CA ARG A 375 2.47 12.84 -16.05
C ARG A 375 1.26 12.02 -15.64
N GLY A 376 1.44 10.70 -15.63
CA GLY A 376 0.42 9.78 -15.18
C GLY A 376 0.91 8.35 -15.14
N HIS A 377 -0.01 7.42 -14.92
CA HIS A 377 0.26 5.99 -15.00
C HIS A 377 -0.68 5.28 -15.99
N ILE A 378 -0.11 4.35 -16.76
CA ILE A 378 -0.88 3.45 -17.62
C ILE A 378 -1.35 2.22 -16.83
N GLY A 379 -2.14 1.35 -17.45
CA GLY A 379 -2.78 0.21 -16.78
C GLY A 379 -1.79 -0.67 -15.99
N ASN A 380 -0.67 -1.02 -16.62
CA ASN A 380 0.39 -1.86 -16.04
C ASN A 380 1.31 -1.11 -15.06
N PHE A 381 0.92 0.11 -14.66
CA PHE A 381 1.56 0.95 -13.67
C PHE A 381 2.92 1.53 -14.09
N ALA A 382 3.26 1.54 -15.39
CA ALA A 382 4.37 2.35 -15.87
C ALA A 382 4.04 3.85 -15.72
N GLU A 383 5.00 4.63 -15.19
CA GLU A 383 4.90 6.09 -15.17
C GLU A 383 5.23 6.65 -16.55
N VAL A 384 4.43 7.60 -17.01
CA VAL A 384 4.58 8.25 -18.30
C VAL A 384 4.63 9.76 -18.11
N LEU A 385 5.58 10.40 -18.79
CA LEU A 385 5.63 11.84 -18.97
C LEU A 385 4.98 12.21 -20.31
N LEU A 386 4.11 13.20 -20.27
CA LEU A 386 3.46 13.75 -21.46
C LEU A 386 4.29 14.90 -22.03
N ASP A 387 4.37 14.96 -23.36
CA ASP A 387 4.97 16.10 -24.04
C ASP A 387 4.12 17.38 -23.87
N GLU A 388 2.80 17.21 -23.77
CA GLU A 388 1.83 18.28 -23.53
C GLU A 388 0.92 17.95 -22.32
N PRO A 389 0.76 18.87 -21.35
CA PRO A 389 -0.09 18.63 -20.19
C PRO A 389 -1.55 18.30 -20.57
N ALA A 390 -2.18 17.50 -19.72
CA ALA A 390 -3.59 17.16 -19.80
C ALA A 390 -4.30 17.46 -18.46
N ILE A 391 -5.62 17.34 -18.44
CA ILE A 391 -6.43 17.60 -17.25
C ILE A 391 -6.19 16.45 -16.24
N PRO A 392 -5.72 16.73 -15.00
CA PRO A 392 -5.58 15.71 -13.98
C PRO A 392 -6.92 15.02 -13.68
N GLY A 393 -6.89 13.69 -13.59
CA GLY A 393 -8.09 12.85 -13.39
C GLY A 393 -8.67 12.28 -14.67
N ASP A 394 -8.35 12.83 -15.84
CA ASP A 394 -8.78 12.26 -17.12
C ASP A 394 -7.95 11.05 -17.53
N ILE A 395 -8.58 10.19 -18.33
CA ILE A 395 -7.91 9.10 -19.04
C ILE A 395 -7.73 9.53 -20.49
N VAL A 396 -6.49 9.63 -20.94
CA VAL A 396 -6.14 10.07 -22.30
C VAL A 396 -5.42 8.97 -23.07
N ARG A 397 -5.70 8.86 -24.37
CA ARG A 397 -4.97 7.93 -25.24
C ARG A 397 -3.64 8.53 -25.66
N ILE A 398 -2.59 7.72 -25.58
CA ILE A 398 -1.22 8.12 -25.83
C ILE A 398 -0.50 7.07 -26.69
N THR A 399 0.50 7.52 -27.44
CA THR A 399 1.51 6.63 -28.06
C THR A 399 2.83 6.83 -27.34
N ILE A 400 3.42 5.73 -26.85
CA ILE A 400 4.72 5.77 -26.19
C ILE A 400 5.82 6.02 -27.22
N THR A 401 6.51 7.15 -27.11
CA THR A 401 7.54 7.59 -28.07
C THR A 401 8.95 7.25 -27.63
N GLY A 402 9.16 7.00 -26.34
CA GLY A 402 10.46 6.60 -25.82
C GLY A 402 10.41 6.14 -24.37
N ALA A 403 11.52 5.58 -23.92
CA ALA A 403 11.73 5.15 -22.55
C ALA A 403 13.12 5.58 -22.09
N ASN A 404 13.21 6.08 -20.85
CA ASN A 404 14.47 6.18 -20.13
C ASN A 404 14.51 5.06 -19.06
N ASN A 405 15.50 5.07 -18.16
CA ASN A 405 15.66 4.01 -17.17
C ASN A 405 14.48 3.90 -16.18
N ASP A 406 13.69 4.96 -16.00
CA ASP A 406 12.69 5.02 -14.94
C ASP A 406 11.25 5.38 -15.38
N ARG A 407 11.06 5.89 -16.60
CA ARG A 407 9.82 6.51 -17.07
C ARG A 407 9.68 6.38 -18.59
N LEU A 408 8.44 6.42 -19.05
CA LEU A 408 8.11 6.54 -20.46
C LEU A 408 7.91 8.01 -20.84
N ARG A 409 8.09 8.30 -22.13
CA ARG A 409 7.63 9.54 -22.76
C ARG A 409 6.56 9.20 -23.78
N ALA A 410 5.57 10.07 -23.90
CA ALA A 410 4.47 9.83 -24.81
C ALA A 410 3.85 11.12 -25.34
N THR A 411 3.32 11.01 -26.55
CA THR A 411 2.53 12.05 -27.19
C THR A 411 1.05 11.64 -27.13
N ARG A 412 0.18 12.61 -26.84
CA ARG A 412 -1.27 12.41 -26.83
C ARG A 412 -1.77 12.22 -28.26
N GLU A 413 -2.71 11.31 -28.43
CA GLU A 413 -3.45 11.23 -29.69
C GLU A 413 -4.48 12.36 -29.72
N LEU A 414 -4.44 13.18 -30.78
CA LEU A 414 -5.51 14.14 -31.04
C LEU A 414 -6.73 13.33 -31.50
N THR A 415 -7.76 13.31 -30.67
CA THR A 415 -9.08 12.74 -31.00
C THR A 415 -9.84 13.61 -31.98
#